data_AF-X1FHM2-F1
#
_entry.id   AF-X1FHM2-F1
#
_cell.length_a   1.000
_cell.length_b   1.000
_cell.length_c   1.000
_cell.angle_alpha   90.00
_cell.angle_beta   90.00
_cell.angle_gamma   90.00
#
_symmetry.space_group_name_H-M   'P 1'
#
loop_
_entity.id
_entity.type
_entity.pdbx_description
1 polymer ?
#
loop_
_entity_poly.entity_id
_entity_poly.type
_entity_poly.pdbx_seq_one_letter_code
_entity_poly.pdbx_strand_id
1 'polypeptide(L)'
;YILHIIIRFEIEREWFAGKITTKELPQVWNEKYKEYLGVDVPNDTLGLMQDLHWFSQYFAYFHGYGIGDLISAQITNTMSKRLPGWRDDLLEGNFANIKHWLAETIHEKGGMHDGLELVEQITNEPLSTKYFTEYIEKKFSKIYNL
;
A
#
# COMPACT_ATOMS: atom_id res chain seq x y z
N TYR A 1 -0.56 -8.84 -0.49
CA TYR A 1 -0.83 -7.66 0.36
C TYR A 1 -1.91 -6.76 -0.24
N ILE A 2 -1.67 -6.09 -1.37
CA ILE A 2 -2.62 -5.12 -1.96
C ILE A 2 -4.05 -5.66 -2.16
N LEU A 3 -4.20 -6.94 -2.52
CA LEU A 3 -5.51 -7.59 -2.67
C LEU A 3 -6.33 -7.58 -1.37
N HIS A 4 -5.70 -7.75 -0.20
CA HIS A 4 -6.40 -7.65 1.09
C HIS A 4 -6.95 -6.25 1.35
N ILE A 5 -6.25 -5.21 0.87
CA ILE A 5 -6.68 -3.82 0.97
C ILE A 5 -7.87 -3.56 0.03
N ILE A 6 -7.80 -4.05 -1.21
CA ILE A 6 -8.88 -3.95 -2.19
C ILE A 6 -10.16 -4.59 -1.66
N ILE A 7 -10.08 -5.81 -1.13
CA ILE A 7 -11.24 -6.51 -0.55
C ILE A 7 -11.93 -5.64 0.51
N ARG A 8 -11.17 -5.08 1.47
CA ARG A 8 -11.73 -4.24 2.55
C ARG A 8 -12.33 -2.95 2.01
N PHE A 9 -11.65 -2.30 1.07
CA PHE A 9 -12.15 -1.09 0.42
C PHE A 9 -13.48 -1.33 -0.30
N GLU A 10 -13.61 -2.43 -1.04
CA GLU A 10 -14.85 -2.76 -1.73
C GLU A 10 -15.99 -3.07 -0.76
N ILE A 11 -15.72 -3.82 0.30
CA ILE A 11 -16.70 -4.10 1.35
C ILE A 11 -17.18 -2.79 1.99
N GLU A 12 -16.25 -1.91 2.39
CA GLU A 12 -16.61 -0.60 2.94
C GLU A 12 -17.48 0.18 1.95
N ARG A 13 -17.08 0.28 0.67
CA ARG A 13 -17.83 0.99 -0.36
C ARG A 13 -19.25 0.48 -0.50
N GLU A 14 -19.45 -0.84 -0.51
CA GLU A 14 -20.78 -1.45 -0.64
C GLU A 14 -21.62 -1.28 0.63
N TRP A 15 -20.98 -1.39 1.80
CA TRP A 15 -21.63 -1.23 3.09
C TRP A 15 -22.13 0.20 3.30
N PHE A 16 -21.28 1.19 3.05
CA PHE A 16 -21.65 2.61 3.16
C PHE A 16 -22.63 3.06 2.06
N ALA A 17 -22.66 2.39 0.92
CA ALA A 17 -23.69 2.59 -0.10
C ALA A 17 -25.04 1.94 0.25
N GLY A 18 -25.14 1.24 1.39
CA GLY A 18 -26.35 0.53 1.81
C GLY A 18 -26.68 -0.70 0.96
N LYS A 19 -25.72 -1.20 0.16
CA LYS A 19 -25.90 -2.37 -0.70
C LYS A 19 -25.75 -3.69 0.05
N ILE A 20 -25.01 -3.67 1.16
CA ILE A 20 -24.86 -4.80 2.09
C ILE A 20 -25.13 -4.33 3.52
N THR A 21 -25.72 -5.20 4.32
CA THR A 21 -26.00 -4.96 5.73
C THR A 21 -24.86 -5.47 6.62
N THR A 22 -24.79 -4.98 7.86
CA THR A 22 -23.79 -5.45 8.84
C THR A 22 -23.85 -6.97 9.08
N LYS A 23 -25.04 -7.58 8.96
CA LYS A 23 -25.23 -9.03 9.16
C LYS A 23 -24.64 -9.85 8.01
N GLU A 24 -24.51 -9.26 6.82
CA GLU A 24 -23.98 -9.92 5.63
C GLU A 24 -22.46 -9.84 5.53
N LEU A 25 -21.80 -8.98 6.33
CA LEU A 25 -20.34 -8.78 6.29
C LEU A 25 -19.51 -10.08 6.40
N PRO A 26 -19.82 -11.05 7.29
CA PRO A 26 -19.04 -12.29 7.35
C PRO A 26 -19.10 -13.08 6.05
N GLN A 27 -20.27 -13.16 5.42
CA GLN A 27 -20.46 -13.87 4.16
C GLN A 27 -19.72 -13.15 3.02
N VAL A 28 -19.95 -11.85 2.85
CA VAL A 28 -19.32 -11.05 1.78
C VAL A 28 -17.80 -11.07 1.89
N TRP A 29 -17.27 -11.05 3.11
CA TRP A 29 -15.83 -11.21 3.36
C TRP A 29 -15.31 -12.53 2.80
N ASN A 30 -15.95 -13.64 3.14
CA ASN A 30 -15.53 -14.97 2.72
C ASN A 30 -15.61 -15.13 1.19
N GLU A 31 -16.69 -14.61 0.58
CA GLU A 31 -16.88 -14.61 -0.87
C GLU A 31 -15.76 -13.83 -1.58
N LYS A 32 -15.46 -12.60 -1.14
CA LYS A 32 -14.39 -11.80 -1.74
C LYS A 32 -13.01 -12.42 -1.51
N TYR A 33 -12.73 -12.99 -0.35
CA TYR A 33 -11.46 -13.70 -0.13
C TYR A 33 -11.32 -14.92 -1.05
N LYS A 34 -12.41 -15.65 -1.29
CA LYS A 34 -12.41 -16.76 -2.23
C LYS A 34 -12.19 -16.26 -3.66
N GLU A 35 -12.86 -15.19 -4.07
CA GLU A 35 -12.76 -14.60 -5.40
C GLU A 35 -11.34 -14.08 -5.70
N TYR A 36 -10.78 -13.25 -4.81
CA TYR A 36 -9.52 -12.56 -5.05
C TYR A 36 -8.28 -13.40 -4.71
N LEU A 37 -8.37 -14.29 -3.72
CA LEU A 37 -7.21 -15.05 -3.21
C LEU A 37 -7.34 -16.56 -3.37
N GLY A 38 -8.52 -17.08 -3.75
CA GLY A 38 -8.74 -18.52 -3.94
C GLY A 38 -8.83 -19.33 -2.64
N VAL A 39 -8.85 -18.68 -1.47
CA VAL A 39 -8.79 -19.35 -0.16
C VAL A 39 -10.15 -19.39 0.54
N ASP A 40 -10.37 -20.45 1.32
CA ASP A 40 -11.53 -20.56 2.20
C ASP A 40 -11.16 -20.05 3.60
N VAL A 41 -11.99 -19.16 4.15
CA VAL A 41 -11.78 -18.58 5.49
C VAL A 41 -12.37 -19.55 6.54
N PRO A 42 -11.57 -20.06 7.49
CA PRO A 42 -12.01 -21.14 8.37
C PRO A 42 -12.97 -20.69 9.47
N ASN A 43 -12.93 -19.43 9.88
CA ASN A 43 -13.82 -18.82 10.88
C ASN A 43 -13.63 -17.30 10.92
N ASP A 44 -14.54 -16.58 11.57
CA ASP A 44 -14.52 -15.10 11.60
C ASP A 44 -13.32 -14.51 12.33
N THR A 45 -12.66 -15.24 13.24
CA THR A 45 -11.42 -14.77 13.91
C THR A 45 -10.24 -14.67 12.95
N LEU A 46 -10.25 -15.50 11.90
CA LEU A 46 -9.31 -15.45 10.77
C LEU A 46 -9.94 -14.80 9.53
N GLY A 47 -11.12 -14.21 9.70
CA GLY A 47 -11.93 -13.60 8.67
C GLY A 47 -12.26 -12.15 9.01
N LEU A 48 -13.54 -11.83 9.10
CA LEU A 48 -14.04 -10.48 9.36
C LEU A 48 -13.39 -9.80 10.58
N MET A 49 -13.10 -10.55 11.64
CA MET A 49 -12.54 -10.02 12.89
C MET A 49 -11.01 -9.96 12.90
N GLN A 50 -10.35 -10.23 11.77
CA GLN A 50 -8.89 -10.24 11.66
C GLN A 50 -8.26 -8.88 12.00
N ASP A 51 -8.96 -7.78 11.69
CA ASP A 51 -8.48 -6.42 11.89
C ASP A 51 -9.37 -5.60 12.84
N LEU A 52 -8.75 -4.73 13.63
CA LEU A 52 -9.45 -3.89 14.60
C LEU A 52 -10.11 -2.65 13.99
N HIS A 53 -9.79 -2.27 12.75
CA HIS A 53 -10.17 -0.97 12.19
C HIS A 53 -11.66 -0.70 12.25
N TRP A 54 -12.51 -1.60 11.77
CA TRP A 54 -13.97 -1.42 11.80
C TRP A 54 -14.52 -1.43 13.23
N PHE A 55 -13.96 -2.24 14.11
CA PHE A 55 -14.31 -2.23 15.53
C PHE A 55 -13.95 -0.89 16.20
N SER A 56 -12.82 -0.30 15.82
CA SER A 56 -12.33 0.99 16.30
C SER A 56 -12.86 2.19 15.50
N GLN A 57 -13.85 1.98 14.61
CA GLN A 57 -14.45 3.02 13.77
C GLN A 57 -13.47 3.71 12.79
N TYR A 58 -12.34 3.07 12.49
CA TYR A 58 -11.40 3.51 11.45
C TYR A 58 -11.87 3.03 10.08
N PHE A 59 -12.95 3.63 9.60
CA PHE A 59 -13.47 3.42 8.25
C PHE A 59 -12.71 4.25 7.23
N ALA A 60 -12.69 3.79 5.97
CA ALA A 60 -11.89 4.40 4.92
C ALA A 60 -10.43 4.56 5.35
N TYR A 61 -9.89 3.63 6.13
CA TYR A 61 -8.50 3.68 6.58
C TYR A 61 -7.59 2.80 5.72
N PHE A 62 -8.11 1.64 5.29
CA PHE A 62 -7.30 0.62 4.62
C PHE A 62 -6.67 1.11 3.31
N HIS A 63 -7.34 1.97 2.56
CA HIS A 63 -6.84 2.49 1.29
C HIS A 63 -5.48 3.21 1.43
N GLY A 64 -5.20 3.79 2.61
CA GLY A 64 -3.93 4.43 2.93
C GLY A 64 -2.73 3.46 2.85
N TYR A 65 -2.91 2.19 3.19
CA TYR A 65 -1.85 1.18 3.05
C TYR A 65 -1.48 0.95 1.58
N GLY A 66 -2.50 0.83 0.71
CA GLY A 66 -2.27 0.66 -0.72
C GLY A 66 -1.64 1.90 -1.35
N ILE A 67 -2.08 3.10 -0.97
CA ILE A 67 -1.46 4.35 -1.41
C ILE A 67 0.00 4.42 -0.96
N GLY A 68 0.30 4.02 0.28
CA GLY A 68 1.66 3.96 0.81
C GLY A 68 2.60 3.08 -0.03
N ASP A 69 2.11 1.91 -0.45
CA ASP A 69 2.85 1.01 -1.36
C ASP A 69 3.18 1.71 -2.69
N LEU A 70 2.20 2.40 -3.31
CA LEU A 70 2.41 3.14 -4.56
C LEU A 70 3.42 4.28 -4.40
N ILE A 71 3.24 5.09 -3.35
CA ILE A 71 4.14 6.20 -3.02
C ILE A 71 5.56 5.68 -2.81
N SER A 72 5.72 4.58 -2.06
CA SER A 72 7.04 4.01 -1.77
C SER A 72 7.80 3.63 -3.05
N ALA A 73 7.11 3.02 -4.02
CA ALA A 73 7.71 2.61 -5.29
C ALA A 73 8.11 3.81 -6.16
N GLN A 74 7.22 4.81 -6.25
CA GLN A 74 7.47 6.03 -7.03
C GLN A 74 8.60 6.88 -6.42
N ILE A 75 8.62 7.05 -5.09
CA ILE A 75 9.72 7.72 -4.38
C ILE A 75 11.03 6.95 -4.56
N THR A 76 11.02 5.62 -4.45
CA THR A 76 12.22 4.79 -4.63
C THR A 76 12.78 4.89 -6.06
N ASN A 77 11.92 4.99 -7.07
CA ASN A 77 12.32 5.23 -8.46
C ASN A 77 13.02 6.58 -8.60
N THR A 78 12.46 7.64 -8.02
CA THR A 78 13.09 8.99 -8.02
C THR A 78 14.40 9.01 -7.24
N MET A 79 14.44 8.39 -6.05
CA MET A 79 15.66 8.25 -5.26
C MET A 79 16.75 7.50 -6.04
N SER A 80 16.40 6.44 -6.77
CA SER A 80 17.36 5.69 -7.59
C SER A 80 18.03 6.53 -8.68
N LYS A 81 17.34 7.56 -9.19
CA LYS A 81 17.90 8.50 -10.17
C LYS A 81 18.78 9.57 -9.51
N ARG A 82 18.39 10.05 -8.33
CA ARG A 82 19.09 11.13 -7.61
C ARG A 82 20.27 10.64 -6.76
N LEU A 83 20.22 9.39 -6.31
CA LEU A 83 21.24 8.75 -5.47
C LEU A 83 21.62 7.37 -6.06
N PRO A 84 22.32 7.27 -7.20
CA PRO A 84 22.53 6.00 -7.90
C PRO A 84 23.20 4.89 -7.07
N GLY A 85 24.05 5.25 -6.10
CA GLY A 85 24.78 4.31 -5.22
C GLY A 85 24.00 3.80 -4.00
N TRP A 86 22.72 4.17 -3.84
CA TRP A 86 21.97 3.85 -2.61
C TRP A 86 21.87 2.35 -2.31
N ARG A 87 21.91 1.49 -3.34
CA ARG A 87 21.86 0.03 -3.15
C ARG A 87 23.18 -0.53 -2.62
N ASP A 88 24.31 0.02 -3.06
CA ASP A 88 25.63 -0.39 -2.57
C ASP A 88 25.80 0.05 -1.12
N ASP A 89 25.40 1.29 -0.81
CA ASP A 89 25.30 1.81 0.56
C ASP A 89 24.51 0.83 1.48
N LEU A 90 23.36 0.32 1.01
CA LEU A 90 22.56 -0.65 1.77
C LEU A 90 23.27 -1.99 1.98
N LEU A 91 24.00 -2.50 0.98
CA LEU A 91 24.74 -3.76 1.09
C LEU A 91 25.88 -3.65 2.12
N GLU A 92 26.46 -2.47 2.26
CA GLU A 92 27.49 -2.16 3.26
C GLU A 92 26.90 -1.79 4.63
N GLY A 93 25.57 -1.73 4.76
CA GLY A 93 24.89 -1.31 5.99
C GLY A 93 25.00 0.20 6.27
N ASN A 94 25.37 1.00 5.28
CA ASN A 94 25.40 2.45 5.35
C ASN A 94 24.03 3.05 4.98
N PHE A 95 23.36 3.68 5.94
CA PHE A 95 22.06 4.32 5.72
C PHE A 95 22.14 5.85 5.68
N ALA A 96 23.32 6.44 5.82
CA ALA A 96 23.47 7.89 6.02
C ALA A 96 22.88 8.69 4.86
N ASN A 97 23.25 8.33 3.62
CA ASN A 97 22.80 9.03 2.42
C ASN A 97 21.29 8.90 2.20
N ILE A 98 20.73 7.70 2.40
CA ILE A 98 19.29 7.45 2.26
C ILE A 98 18.51 8.22 3.31
N LYS A 99 18.94 8.17 4.59
CA LYS A 99 18.28 8.90 5.68
C LYS A 99 18.31 10.40 5.46
N HIS A 100 19.47 10.94 5.03
CA HIS A 100 19.62 12.35 4.74
C HIS A 100 18.70 12.79 3.61
N TRP A 101 18.67 12.03 2.50
CA TRP A 101 17.77 12.32 1.37
C TRP A 101 16.30 12.28 1.78
N LEU A 102 15.86 11.27 2.54
CA LEU A 102 14.47 11.18 3.02
C LEU A 102 14.12 12.31 4.01
N ALA A 103 15.08 12.72 4.85
CA ALA A 103 14.88 13.82 5.78
C ALA A 103 14.59 15.13 5.03
N GLU A 104 15.48 15.52 4.11
CA GLU A 104 15.37 16.79 3.38
C GLU A 104 14.18 16.83 2.42
N THR A 105 13.86 15.68 1.79
CA THR A 105 12.83 15.62 0.75
C THR A 105 11.42 15.36 1.29
N ILE A 106 11.29 14.62 2.40
CA ILE A 106 9.99 14.19 2.94
C ILE A 106 9.81 14.64 4.39
N HIS A 107 10.67 14.20 5.30
CA HIS A 107 10.37 14.30 6.74
C HIS A 107 10.35 15.74 7.25
N GLU A 108 11.28 16.59 6.80
CA GLU A 108 11.34 18.00 7.17
C GLU A 108 10.13 18.81 6.69
N LYS A 109 9.42 18.32 5.66
CA LYS A 109 8.22 18.97 5.12
C LYS A 109 7.01 18.79 6.03
N GLY A 110 7.00 17.77 6.88
CA GLY A 110 5.93 17.51 7.85
C GLY A 110 4.53 17.63 7.23
N GLY A 111 3.64 18.37 7.89
CA GLY A 111 2.29 18.67 7.40
C GLY A 111 2.18 19.98 6.59
N MET A 112 3.26 20.48 5.99
CA MET A 112 3.24 21.75 5.23
C MET A 112 2.60 21.64 3.85
N HIS A 113 2.46 20.42 3.33
CA HIS A 113 1.91 20.13 2.00
C HIS A 113 0.85 19.04 2.09
N ASP A 114 -0.09 19.03 1.15
CA ASP A 114 -0.91 17.84 0.92
C ASP A 114 0.00 16.66 0.53
N GLY A 115 -0.38 15.44 0.94
CA GLY A 115 0.45 14.25 0.73
C GLY A 115 0.71 13.95 -0.75
N LEU A 116 -0.31 14.09 -1.61
CA LEU A 116 -0.14 13.80 -3.04
C LEU A 116 0.58 14.94 -3.76
N GLU A 117 0.37 16.19 -3.33
CA GLU A 117 1.14 17.34 -3.82
C GLU A 117 2.63 17.19 -3.50
N LEU A 118 2.98 16.75 -2.29
CA LEU A 118 4.37 16.52 -1.91
C LEU A 118 5.01 15.42 -2.77
N VAL A 119 4.29 14.33 -3.04
CA VAL A 119 4.76 13.26 -3.93
C VAL A 119 5.03 13.80 -5.34
N GLU A 120 4.12 14.62 -5.87
CA GLU A 120 4.31 15.26 -7.18
C GLU A 120 5.51 16.20 -7.20
N GLN A 121 5.72 17.01 -6.15
CA GLN A 121 6.90 17.88 -6.04
C GLN A 121 8.23 17.09 -5.99
N ILE A 122 8.27 15.96 -5.28
CA ILE A 122 9.48 15.13 -5.17
C ILE A 122 9.78 14.44 -6.51
N THR A 123 8.74 13.90 -7.14
CA THR A 123 8.85 12.95 -8.25
C THR A 123 8.68 13.59 -9.63
N ASN A 124 8.21 14.85 -9.67
CA ASN A 124 7.82 15.62 -10.86
C ASN A 124 6.69 14.98 -11.69
N GLU A 125 5.85 14.15 -11.07
CA GLU A 125 4.68 13.52 -11.71
C GLU A 125 3.62 13.16 -10.65
N PRO A 126 2.33 13.13 -11.01
CA PRO A 126 1.28 12.70 -10.08
C PRO A 126 1.47 11.24 -9.65
N LEU A 127 0.82 10.84 -8.56
CA LEU A 127 0.87 9.46 -8.07
C LEU A 127 0.40 8.48 -9.17
N SER A 128 1.20 7.45 -9.42
CA SER A 128 0.95 6.46 -10.47
C SER A 128 1.18 5.03 -9.97
N THR A 129 0.36 4.10 -10.43
CA THR A 129 0.53 2.66 -10.15
C THR A 129 1.72 2.05 -10.89
N LYS A 130 2.20 2.71 -11.95
CA LYS A 130 3.24 2.23 -12.85
C LYS A 130 4.46 1.68 -12.11
N TYR A 131 5.05 2.46 -11.21
CA TYR A 131 6.31 2.08 -10.55
C TYR A 131 6.16 0.91 -9.60
N PHE A 132 5.01 0.79 -8.95
CA PHE A 132 4.72 -0.33 -8.07
C PHE A 132 4.55 -1.63 -8.86
N THR A 133 3.78 -1.58 -9.96
CA THR A 133 3.61 -2.72 -10.86
C THR A 133 4.95 -3.16 -11.47
N GLU A 134 5.72 -2.22 -12.01
CA GLU A 134 7.06 -2.49 -12.55
C GLU A 134 7.99 -3.12 -11.49
N TYR A 135 7.95 -2.62 -10.25
CA TYR A 135 8.74 -3.17 -9.14
C TYR A 135 8.36 -4.62 -8.84
N ILE A 136 7.07 -4.92 -8.70
CA ILE A 136 6.58 -6.27 -8.40
C ILE A 136 6.91 -7.21 -9.55
N GLU A 137 6.55 -6.86 -10.79
CA GLU A 137 6.83 -7.69 -11.96
C GLU A 137 8.32 -8.01 -12.05
N LYS A 138 9.18 -6.99 -12.02
CA LYS A 138 10.64 -7.19 -12.10
C LYS A 138 11.18 -8.07 -10.97
N LYS A 139 10.73 -7.86 -9.73
CA LYS A 139 11.21 -8.60 -8.57
C LYS A 139 10.76 -10.06 -8.62
N PHE A 140 9.47 -10.28 -8.85
CA PHE A 140 8.88 -11.62 -8.78
C PHE A 140 9.18 -12.45 -10.03
N SER A 141 9.25 -11.86 -11.24
CA SER A 141 9.76 -12.58 -12.41
C SER A 141 11.19 -13.06 -12.21
N LYS A 142 12.06 -12.25 -11.58
CA LYS A 142 13.43 -12.67 -11.28
C LYS A 142 13.51 -13.79 -10.24
N ILE A 143 12.69 -13.74 -9.17
CA ILE A 143 12.72 -14.73 -8.09
C ILE A 143 12.12 -16.07 -8.54
N TYR A 144 11.02 -16.03 -9.28
CA TYR A 144 10.23 -17.22 -9.65
C TYR A 144 10.47 -17.69 -11.09
N ASN A 145 11.31 -16.99 -11.86
CA ASN A 145 11.63 -17.29 -13.26
C ASN A 145 10.37 -17.37 -14.14
N LEU A 146 9.54 -16.33 -14.06
CA LEU A 146 8.31 -16.15 -14.84
C LEU A 146 8.57 -15.42 -16.16
#